data_AF-A0A841RCV9-F1
#
_entry.id   AF-A0A841RCV9-F1
#
_cell.length_a   1.000
_cell.length_b   1.000
_cell.length_c   1.000
_cell.angle_alpha   90.00
_cell.angle_beta   90.00
_cell.angle_gamma   90.00
#
_symmetry.space_group_name_H-M   'P 1'
#
loop_
_entity.id
_entity.type
_entity.pdbx_description
1 polymer ?
#
loop_
_entity_poly.entity_id
_entity_poly.type
_entity_poly.pdbx_seq_one_letter_code
_entity_poly.pdbx_strand_id
1 'polypeptide(L)'
;MSWQDWVSRWADALGVKAPRLSAPYWAMLPLTAFLVGIYKLFRIKSAPILTLYRIRIMYKDLAFSNRKSVEKLGYSPAVPFEESIKRTLDFYSSVK
;
A
#
# COMPACT_ATOMS: atom_id res chain seq x y z
N MET A 1 5.91 6.88 -10.93
CA MET A 1 6.17 6.95 -9.49
C MET A 1 6.52 5.54 -9.02
N SER A 2 7.62 5.36 -8.30
CA SER A 2 7.96 4.05 -7.74
C SER A 2 7.12 3.76 -6.48
N TRP A 3 7.10 2.50 -6.03
CA TRP A 3 6.49 2.13 -4.75
C TRP A 3 7.15 2.87 -3.57
N GLN A 4 8.47 3.03 -3.60
CA GLN A 4 9.22 3.71 -2.53
C GLN A 4 8.87 5.19 -2.47
N ASP A 5 8.75 5.86 -3.62
CA ASP A 5 8.30 7.26 -3.69
C ASP A 5 6.89 7.41 -3.13
N TRP A 6 6.00 6.48 -3.47
CA TRP A 6 4.62 6.50 -3.01
C TRP A 6 4.56 6.39 -1.48
N VAL A 7 5.22 5.41 -0.88
CA VAL A 7 5.25 5.23 0.58
C VAL A 7 5.93 6.40 1.28
N SER A 8 7.00 6.96 0.70
CA SER A 8 7.73 8.09 1.30
C SER A 8 6.83 9.33 1.41
N ARG A 9 6.03 9.64 0.39
CA ARG A 9 5.08 10.77 0.44
C ARG A 9 4.04 10.63 1.56
N TRP A 10 3.54 9.42 1.80
CA TRP A 10 2.64 9.16 2.94
C TRP A 10 3.35 9.32 4.29
N ALA A 11 4.59 8.84 4.39
CA ALA A 11 5.39 8.96 5.61
C ALA A 11 5.72 10.43 5.92
N ASP A 12 6.09 11.21 4.90
CA ASP A 12 6.36 12.64 5.01
C ASP A 12 5.12 13.41 5.46
N ALA A 13 3.96 13.13 4.86
CA ALA A 13 2.69 13.74 5.26
C ALA A 13 2.29 13.41 6.72
N LEU A 14 2.69 12.25 7.22
CA LEU A 14 2.50 11.83 8.61
C LEU A 14 3.59 12.31 9.57
N GLY A 15 4.68 12.90 9.08
CA GLY A 15 5.85 13.26 9.89
C GLY A 15 6.59 12.06 10.49
N VAL A 16 6.51 10.88 9.87
CA VAL A 16 7.16 9.65 10.33
C VAL A 16 8.28 9.20 9.39
N LYS A 17 9.20 8.37 9.88
CA LYS A 17 10.30 7.84 9.06
C LYS A 17 9.77 6.81 8.07
N ALA A 18 10.03 7.02 6.79
CA ALA A 18 9.74 6.03 5.75
C ALA A 18 10.54 4.72 5.98
N PRO A 19 9.94 3.56 5.67
CA PRO A 19 10.63 2.28 5.74
C PRO A 19 11.77 2.22 4.71
N ARG A 20 12.97 1.82 5.15
CA ARG A 20 14.17 1.73 4.31
C ARG A 20 14.54 0.31 3.89
N LEU A 21 13.93 -0.68 4.54
CA LEU A 21 14.21 -2.09 4.30
C LEU A 21 13.15 -2.67 3.36
N SER A 22 13.60 -3.51 2.43
CA SER A 22 12.75 -4.30 1.56
C SER A 22 13.23 -5.74 1.58
N ALA A 23 12.30 -6.69 1.65
CA ALA A 23 12.59 -8.11 1.62
C ALA A 23 12.20 -8.68 0.25
N PRO A 24 12.99 -9.58 -0.34
CA PRO A 24 12.64 -10.20 -1.61
C PRO A 24 11.41 -11.11 -1.43
N TYR A 25 10.56 -11.17 -2.46
CA TYR A 25 9.28 -11.88 -2.42
C TYR A 25 9.41 -13.35 -1.99
N TRP A 26 10.45 -14.05 -2.48
CA TRP A 26 10.68 -15.45 -2.15
C TRP A 26 10.97 -15.68 -0.65
N ALA A 27 11.61 -14.72 0.03
CA ALA A 27 11.88 -14.80 1.47
C ALA A 27 10.61 -14.55 2.30
N MET A 28 9.68 -13.75 1.78
CA MET A 28 8.40 -13.45 2.44
C MET A 28 7.38 -14.59 2.34
N LEU A 29 7.51 -15.49 1.36
CA LEU A 29 6.61 -16.63 1.16
C LEU A 29 6.55 -17.58 2.37
N PRO A 30 7.67 -18.17 2.85
CA PRO A 30 7.62 -19.10 3.99
C PRO A 30 7.15 -18.42 5.27
N LEU A 31 7.57 -17.18 5.52
CA LEU A 31 7.13 -16.39 6.67
C LEU A 31 5.61 -16.16 6.67
N THR A 32 5.07 -15.82 5.50
CA THR A 32 3.63 -15.58 5.33
C THR A 32 2.83 -16.87 5.46
N ALA A 33 3.32 -17.99 4.89
CA ALA A 33 2.68 -19.29 5.01
C ALA A 33 2.62 -19.76 6.47
N PHE A 34 3.72 -19.59 7.21
CA PHE A 34 3.79 -19.88 8.63
C PHE A 34 2.78 -19.07 9.45
N LEU A 35 2.72 -17.74 9.24
CA LEU A 35 1.77 -16.87 9.95
C LEU A 35 0.32 -17.26 9.65
N VAL A 36 -0.02 -17.50 8.38
CA VAL A 36 -1.36 -17.97 7.99
C VAL A 36 -1.67 -19.34 8.62
N GLY A 37 -0.68 -20.22 8.73
CA GLY A 37 -0.79 -21.51 9.42
C GLY A 37 -1.18 -21.35 10.89
N ILE A 38 -0.50 -20.46 11.62
CA ILE A 38 -0.83 -20.12 13.02
C ILE A 38 -2.28 -19.64 13.12
N TYR A 39 -2.68 -18.68 12.30
CA TYR A 39 -4.04 -18.14 12.35
C TYR A 39 -5.11 -19.20 12.10
N LYS A 40 -4.87 -20.11 11.16
CA LYS A 40 -5.76 -21.25 10.90
C LYS A 40 -5.79 -22.23 12.08
N LEU A 41 -4.63 -22.58 12.65
CA LEU A 41 -4.51 -23.51 13.77
C LEU A 41 -5.28 -23.02 15.00
N PHE A 42 -5.14 -21.73 15.33
CA PHE A 42 -5.82 -21.12 16.49
C PHE A 42 -7.22 -20.57 16.15
N ARG A 43 -7.73 -20.78 14.94
CA ARG A 43 -9.04 -20.30 14.48
C ARG A 43 -9.27 -18.81 14.72
N ILE A 44 -8.21 -18.01 14.56
CA ILE A 44 -8.26 -16.57 14.75
C ILE A 44 -9.12 -15.97 13.64
N LYS A 45 -10.18 -15.24 14.02
CA LYS A 45 -11.15 -14.68 13.07
C LYS A 45 -10.67 -13.38 12.41
N SER A 46 -9.69 -12.69 13.01
CA SER A 46 -9.10 -11.49 12.41
C SER A 46 -8.15 -11.86 11.27
N ALA A 47 -8.00 -10.95 10.31
CA ALA A 47 -7.08 -11.16 9.21
C ALA A 47 -5.62 -11.12 9.70
N PRO A 48 -4.76 -12.06 9.27
CA PRO A 48 -3.33 -11.98 9.53
C PRO A 48 -2.72 -10.68 9.00
N ILE A 49 -1.70 -10.17 9.70
CA ILE A 49 -0.96 -8.98 9.25
C ILE A 49 -0.34 -9.23 7.86
N LEU A 50 0.21 -10.43 7.64
CA LEU A 50 0.70 -10.88 6.34
C LEU A 50 -0.21 -11.95 5.75
N THR A 51 -0.64 -11.73 4.51
CA THR A 51 -1.34 -12.75 3.70
C THR A 51 -0.66 -12.85 2.35
N LEU A 52 -0.83 -13.98 1.66
CA LEU A 52 -0.28 -14.18 0.31
C LEU A 52 -0.76 -13.10 -0.67
N TYR A 53 -1.97 -12.59 -0.47
CA TYR A 53 -2.51 -11.46 -1.23
C TYR A 53 -1.74 -10.15 -0.96
N ARG A 54 -1.54 -9.79 0.31
CA ARG A 54 -0.84 -8.55 0.70
C ARG A 54 0.59 -8.50 0.16
N ILE A 55 1.35 -9.59 0.32
CA ILE A 55 2.73 -9.64 -0.20
C ILE A 55 2.78 -9.60 -1.73
N ARG A 56 1.78 -10.16 -2.41
CA ARG A 56 1.72 -10.19 -3.88
C ARG A 56 1.40 -8.82 -4.47
N ILE A 57 0.52 -8.05 -3.83
CA ILE A 57 0.24 -6.66 -4.25
C ILE A 57 1.49 -5.81 -4.13
N MET A 58 2.24 -5.94 -3.03
CA MET A 58 3.46 -5.15 -2.83
C MET A 58 4.58 -5.54 -3.80
N TYR A 59 4.64 -6.81 -4.22
CA TYR A 59 5.65 -7.28 -5.17
C TYR A 59 5.35 -6.89 -6.62
N LYS A 60 4.07 -6.86 -7.03
CA LYS A 60 3.69 -6.57 -8.41
C LYS A 60 3.73 -5.06 -8.66
N ASP A 61 4.20 -4.68 -9.84
CA ASP A 61 3.95 -3.33 -10.34
C ASP A 61 2.47 -3.22 -10.74
N LEU A 62 1.71 -2.49 -9.93
CA LEU A 62 0.29 -2.19 -10.18
C LEU A 62 0.09 -0.77 -10.71
N ALA A 63 1.17 -0.05 -10.99
CA ALA A 63 1.08 1.24 -11.64
C ALA A 63 0.56 1.06 -13.07
N PHE A 64 -0.36 1.92 -13.47
CA PHE A 64 -0.84 1.98 -14.84
C PHE A 64 -0.64 3.39 -15.39
N SER A 65 -0.43 3.48 -16.70
CA SER A 65 -0.34 4.76 -17.37
C SER A 65 -1.74 5.35 -17.57
N ASN A 66 -1.97 6.55 -17.06
CA ASN A 66 -3.20 7.32 -17.32
C ASN A 66 -3.10 8.17 -18.60
N ARG A 67 -2.02 8.03 -19.39
CA ARG A 67 -1.72 8.86 -20.57
C ARG A 67 -2.89 8.92 -21.55
N LYS A 68 -3.49 7.77 -21.89
CA LYS A 68 -4.64 7.70 -22.81
C LYS A 68 -5.86 8.46 -22.27
N SER A 69 -6.10 8.39 -20.96
CA SER A 69 -7.21 9.12 -20.34
C SER A 69 -6.99 10.62 -20.42
N VAL A 70 -5.75 11.09 -20.19
CA VAL A 70 -5.41 12.51 -20.35
C VAL A 70 -5.57 12.95 -21.80
N GLU A 71 -4.95 12.23 -22.74
CA GLU A 71 -4.92 12.61 -24.17
C GLU A 71 -6.28 12.52 -24.85
N LYS A 72 -7.10 11.50 -24.53
CA LYS A 72 -8.36 11.23 -25.25
C LYS A 72 -9.60 11.76 -24.55
N LEU A 73 -9.56 11.89 -23.22
CA LEU A 73 -10.72 12.29 -22.42
C LEU A 73 -10.52 13.65 -21.75
N GLY A 74 -9.36 14.31 -21.94
CA GLY A 74 -9.02 15.53 -21.22
C GLY A 74 -8.98 15.31 -19.70
N TYR A 75 -8.71 14.08 -19.26
CA TYR A 75 -8.77 13.73 -17.84
C TYR A 75 -7.77 14.57 -17.04
N SER A 76 -8.28 15.26 -16.03
CA SER A 76 -7.49 15.93 -15.00
C SER A 76 -8.05 15.55 -13.63
N PRO A 77 -7.21 15.08 -12.69
CA PRO A 77 -7.68 14.76 -11.34
C PRO A 77 -8.19 16.03 -10.65
N ALA A 78 -9.41 15.98 -10.12
CA ALA A 78 -10.04 17.13 -9.44
C ALA A 78 -9.28 17.57 -8.18
N VAL A 79 -8.51 16.66 -7.58
CA VAL A 79 -7.71 16.92 -6.38
C VAL A 79 -6.26 16.50 -6.68
N PRO A 80 -5.27 17.39 -6.49
CA PRO A 80 -3.86 17.04 -6.60
C PRO A 80 -3.46 15.91 -5.63
N PHE A 81 -2.43 15.15 -5.99
CA PHE A 81 -2.03 13.97 -5.20
C PHE A 81 -1.69 14.31 -3.74
N GLU A 82 -0.90 15.36 -3.48
CA GLU A 82 -0.53 15.76 -2.11
C GLU A 82 -1.75 16.16 -1.27
N GLU A 83 -2.67 16.92 -1.87
CA GLU A 83 -3.92 17.32 -1.23
C GLU A 83 -4.81 16.10 -0.94
N SER A 84 -4.80 15.10 -1.82
CA SER A 84 -5.54 13.86 -1.61
C SER A 84 -5.00 13.03 -0.43
N ILE A 85 -3.67 12.99 -0.24
CA ILE A 85 -3.05 12.36 0.93
C ILE A 85 -3.51 13.07 2.20
N LYS A 86 -3.38 14.39 2.24
CA LYS A 86 -3.78 15.21 3.38
C LYS A 86 -5.25 14.98 3.77
N ARG A 87 -6.17 15.09 2.82
CA ARG A 87 -7.61 14.86 3.06
C ARG A 87 -7.90 13.45 3.58
N THR A 88 -7.16 12.46 3.11
CA THR A 88 -7.31 11.07 3.56
C THR A 88 -6.84 10.91 5.02
N LEU A 89 -5.72 11.53 5.38
CA LEU A 89 -5.19 11.52 6.74
C LEU A 89 -6.09 12.28 7.73
N ASP A 90 -6.61 13.44 7.33
CA ASP A 90 -7.57 14.22 8.11
C ASP A 90 -8.84 13.40 8.37
N PHE A 91 -9.39 12.77 7.33
CA PHE A 91 -10.54 11.87 7.47
C PHE A 91 -10.22 10.69 8.40
N TYR A 92 -9.10 10.01 8.21
CA TYR A 92 -8.71 8.86 9.04
C TYR A 92 -8.57 9.24 10.51
N SER A 93 -8.05 10.44 10.80
CA SER A 93 -7.91 10.97 12.15
C SER A 93 -9.25 11.34 12.78
N SER A 94 -10.27 11.65 11.98
CA SER A 94 -11.62 11.97 12.46
C SER A 94 -12.48 10.74 12.81
N VAL A 95 -12.16 9.57 12.24
CA VAL A 95 -12.91 8.32 12.46
C VAL A 95 -12.26 7.43 13.53
N LYS A 96 -11.02 7.73 13.91
CA LYS A 96 -10.26 7.01 14.93
C LYS A 96 -10.51 7.58 16.32
#